data_AF-A0A838BT23-F1
#
_entry.id   AF-A0A838BT23-F1
#
_cell.length_a   1.000
_cell.length_b   1.000
_cell.length_c   1.000
_cell.angle_alpha   90.00
_cell.angle_beta   90.00
_cell.angle_gamma   90.00
#
_symmetry.space_group_name_H-M   'P 1'
#
loop_
_entity.id
_entity.type
_entity.pdbx_description
1 polymer ?
#
loop_
_entity_poly.entity_id
_entity_poly.type
_entity_poly.pdbx_seq_one_letter_code
_entity_poly.pdbx_strand_id
1 'polypeptide(L)' 'MFELHPELAQLERNITETQRLVTRQIARIEQMTEQGADTETAQAVLHGLEQVLDYFHAQRERILDILTRQ' A
#
# COMPACT_ATOMS: atom_id res chain seq x y z
N MET A 1 -5.39 -5.96 19.66
CA MET A 1 -3.92 -5.70 19.62
C MET A 1 -3.63 -4.22 19.34
N PHE A 2 -4.23 -3.60 18.32
CA PHE A 2 -4.04 -2.15 18.03
C PHE A 2 -4.84 -1.17 18.89
N GLU A 3 -5.82 -1.63 19.68
CA GLU A 3 -6.63 -0.75 20.55
C GLU A 3 -5.82 -0.05 21.65
N LEU A 4 -4.64 -0.58 21.98
CA LEU A 4 -3.71 -0.01 22.95
C LEU A 4 -2.75 1.03 22.33
N HIS A 5 -2.71 1.15 21.00
CA HIS A 5 -1.80 2.03 20.25
C HIS A 5 -2.54 2.73 19.10
N PRO A 6 -3.25 3.84 19.37
CA PRO A 6 -4.10 4.52 18.38
C PRO A 6 -3.33 4.98 17.14
N GLU A 7 -2.04 5.30 17.26
CA GLU A 7 -1.17 5.67 16.16
C GLU A 7 -0.93 4.49 15.21
N LEU A 8 -0.79 3.27 15.74
CA LEU A 8 -0.64 2.06 14.93
C LEU A 8 -1.95 1.64 14.27
N ALA A 9 -3.07 1.82 14.97
CA ALA A 9 -4.39 1.65 14.35
C ALA A 9 -4.60 2.64 13.20
N GLN A 10 -4.12 3.88 13.33
CA GLN A 10 -4.18 4.87 12.26
C GLN A 10 -3.24 4.53 11.10
N LEU A 11 -2.01 4.09 11.39
CA LEU A 11 -1.07 3.63 10.39
C LEU A 11 -1.66 2.48 9.56
N GLU A 12 -2.29 1.50 10.22
CA GLU A 12 -2.94 0.37 9.57
C GLU A 12 -4.09 0.79 8.65
N ARG A 13 -4.94 1.71 9.12
CA ARG A 13 -6.01 2.28 8.31
C ARG A 13 -5.46 2.97 7.06
N ASN A 14 -4.41 3.78 7.22
CA ASN A 14 -3.78 4.48 6.11
C ASN A 14 -3.20 3.49 5.08
N ILE A 15 -2.46 2.46 5.53
CA ILE A 15 -1.89 1.43 4.65
C ILE A 15 -3.01 0.72 3.87
N THR A 16 -4.08 0.31 4.56
CA THR A 16 -5.23 -0.37 3.94
C THR A 16 -5.92 0.52 2.90
N GLU A 17 -6.12 1.80 3.21
CA GLU A 17 -6.75 2.75 2.29
C GLU A 17 -5.88 3.02 1.05
N THR A 18 -4.57 3.21 1.25
CA THR A 18 -3.61 3.36 0.15
C THR A 18 -3.59 2.11 -0.73
N GLN A 19 -3.60 0.91 -0.16
CA GLN A 19 -3.65 -0.33 -0.93
C GLN A 19 -4.92 -0.46 -1.77
N ARG A 20 -6.07 -0.04 -1.22
CA ARG A 20 -7.33 0.03 -1.98
C ARG A 20 -7.27 1.03 -3.13
N LEU A 21 -6.61 2.18 -2.94
CA LEU A 21 -6.41 3.18 -3.99
C LEU A 21 -5.51 2.63 -5.10
N VAL A 22 -4.35 2.06 -4.76
CA VAL A 22 -3.41 1.47 -5.72
C VAL A 22 -4.07 0.35 -6.54
N THR A 23 -4.80 -0.56 -5.89
CA THR A 23 -5.53 -1.64 -6.57
C THR A 23 -6.51 -1.13 -7.63
N ARG A 24 -7.25 -0.04 -7.32
CA ARG A 24 -8.18 0.57 -8.29
C ARG A 24 -7.45 1.22 -9.45
N GLN A 25 -6.27 1.80 -9.21
CA GLN A 25 -5.48 2.43 -10.26
C GLN A 25 -4.82 1.40 -11.18
N ILE A 26 -4.40 0.24 -10.64
CA ILE A 26 -3.95 -0.92 -11.43
C ILE A 26 -5.04 -1.33 -12.41
N ALA A 27 -6.24 -1.64 -11.91
CA ALA A 27 -7.36 -2.07 -12.76
C ALA A 27 -7.70 -1.05 -13.86
N ARG A 28 -7.62 0.26 -13.53
CA ARG A 28 -7.85 1.33 -14.51
C ARG A 28 -6.74 1.39 -15.57
N ILE A 29 -5.49 1.22 -15.17
CA ILE A 29 -4.34 1.25 -16.07
C ILE A 29 -4.37 0.03 -17.00
N GLU A 30 -4.66 -1.17 -16.49
CA GLU A 30 -4.87 -2.38 -17.29
C GLU A 30 -5.96 -2.16 -18.35
N GLN A 31 -7.12 -1.60 -17.95
CA GLN A 31 -8.20 -1.26 -18.88
C GLN A 31 -7.76 -0.26 -19.96
N MET A 32 -6.97 0.75 -19.59
CA MET A 32 -6.44 1.73 -20.54
C MET A 32 -5.44 1.10 -21.51
N THR A 33 -4.58 0.20 -21.02
CA THR A 33 -3.65 -0.57 -21.85
C THR A 33 -4.41 -1.44 -22.87
N GLU A 34 -5.47 -2.14 -22.43
CA GLU A 34 -6.35 -2.94 -23.31
C GLU A 34 -7.03 -2.10 -24.38
N GLN A 35 -7.35 -0.83 -24.07
CA GLN A 35 -7.92 0.13 -25.01
C GLN A 35 -6.89 0.77 -25.95
N GLY A 36 -5.62 0.40 -25.86
CA GLY A 36 -4.53 0.89 -26.71
C GLY A 36 -3.98 2.25 -26.28
N ALA A 37 -4.24 2.69 -25.05
CA ALA A 37 -3.62 3.90 -24.51
C ALA A 37 -2.17 3.63 -24.10
N ASP A 38 -1.30 4.63 -24.32
CA ASP A 38 0.04 4.62 -23.73
C ASP A 38 -0.06 4.80 -22.21
N THR A 39 0.43 3.80 -21.50
CA THR A 39 0.32 3.67 -20.03
C THR A 39 1.68 3.48 -19.36
N GLU A 40 2.80 3.59 -20.10
CA GLU A 40 4.15 3.27 -19.60
C GLU A 40 4.50 4.05 -18.33
N THR A 41 4.31 5.38 -18.35
CA THR A 41 4.58 6.24 -17.19
C THR A 41 3.65 5.89 -16.01
N ALA A 42 2.39 5.56 -16.30
CA ALA A 42 1.41 5.25 -15.27
C ALA A 42 1.74 3.92 -14.57
N GLN A 43 2.20 2.92 -15.33
CA GLN A 43 2.70 1.64 -14.82
C GLN A 43 3.97 1.83 -13.97
N ALA A 44 4.91 2.67 -14.40
CA ALA A 44 6.11 2.97 -13.63
C ALA A 44 5.80 3.62 -12.27
N VAL A 45 4.84 4.56 -12.24
CA VAL A 45 4.37 5.18 -10.99
C VAL A 45 3.68 4.17 -10.08
N LEU A 46 2.84 3.29 -10.64
CA LEU A 46 2.20 2.23 -9.86
C LEU A 46 3.23 1.31 -9.20
N HIS A 47 4.24 0.88 -9.94
CA HIS A 47 5.29 0.03 -9.39
C HIS A 47 6.02 0.69 -8.22
N GLY A 48 6.31 1.99 -8.31
CA GLY A 48 6.88 2.75 -7.19
C GLY A 48 5.95 2.80 -5.97
N LEU A 49 4.63 2.90 -6.17
CA LEU A 49 3.65 2.89 -5.09
C LEU A 49 3.54 1.51 -4.41
N GLU A 50 3.64 0.41 -5.17
CA GLU A 50 3.70 -0.95 -4.64
C GLU A 50 4.93 -1.14 -3.73
N GLN A 51 6.11 -0.71 -4.18
CA GLN A 51 7.34 -0.78 -3.38
C GLN A 51 7.24 0.00 -2.06
N VAL A 52 6.59 1.16 -2.08
CA VAL A 52 6.36 1.97 -0.87
C VAL A 52 5.39 1.27 0.09
N LEU A 53 4.33 0.64 -0.44
CA LEU A 53 3.40 -0.15 0.37
C LEU A 53 4.08 -1.34 1.03
N ASP A 54 4.90 -2.07 0.28
CA ASP A 54 5.69 -3.20 0.81
C ASP A 54 6.63 -2.74 1.93
N TYR A 55 7.27 -1.58 1.76
CA TYR A 55 8.09 -0.99 2.81
C TYR A 55 7.29 -0.69 4.08
N PHE A 56 6.10 -0.09 3.96
CA PHE A 56 5.25 0.20 5.11
C PHE A 56 4.76 -1.06 5.83
N HIS A 57 4.38 -2.09 5.08
CA HIS A 57 4.05 -3.41 5.65
C HIS A 57 5.23 -3.99 6.43
N ALA A 58 6.44 -3.95 5.86
CA ALA A 58 7.64 -4.41 6.56
C ALA A 58 7.94 -3.61 7.84
N GLN A 59 7.73 -2.29 7.86
CA GLN A 59 7.91 -1.48 9.07
C GLN A 59 6.86 -1.79 10.14
N ARG A 60 5.60 -1.97 9.74
CA ARG A 60 4.52 -2.38 10.64
C ARG A 60 4.87 -3.68 11.36
N GLU A 61 5.30 -4.71 10.62
CA GLU A 61 5.69 -5.99 11.20
C GLU A 61 6.84 -5.84 12.21
N ARG A 62 7.85 -5.02 11.91
CA ARG A 62 8.94 -4.73 12.87
C ARG A 62 8.44 -4.08 14.15
N ILE A 63 7.52 -3.12 14.04
CA ILE A 63 6.95 -2.45 15.21
C ILE A 63 6.13 -3.44 16.05
N LEU A 64 5.32 -4.28 15.42
CA LEU A 64 4.54 -5.30 16.11
C LEU A 64 5.42 -6.33 16.82
N ASP A 65 6.50 -6.76 16.17
CA ASP A 65 7.49 -7.67 16.77
C ASP A 65 8.16 -7.04 18.00
N ILE A 66 8.50 -5.75 17.97
CA ILE A 66 9.04 -5.03 19.14
C ILE A 66 8.01 -4.97 20.28
N LEU A 67 6.75 -4.70 19.97
CA LEU A 67 5.70 -4.54 20.99
C LEU A 67 5.24 -5.88 21.60
N THR A 68 5.36 -6.98 20.86
CA THR A 68 4.96 -8.33 21.33
C THR A 68 6.05 -9.06 22.11
N ARG A 69 7.29 -8.57 22.05
CA ARG A 69 8.43 -9.08 22.83
C ARG A 69 8.55 -8.47 24.24
N GLN A 70 7.70 -7.49 24.57
CA GLN A 70 7.54 -6.95 25.93
C GLN A 70 6.48 -7.73 26.70
#